data_AF-A0A1M6KTT2-F1
#
_entry.id   AF-A0A1M6KTT2-F1
#
_cell.length_a   1.000
_cell.length_b   1.000
_cell.length_c   1.000
_cell.angle_alpha   90.00
_cell.angle_beta   90.00
_cell.angle_gamma   90.00
#
_symmetry.space_group_name_H-M   'P 1'
#
loop_
_entity.id
_entity.type
_entity.pdbx_description
1 polymer ?
#
loop_
_entity_poly.entity_id
_entity_poly.type
_entity_poly.pdbx_seq_one_letter_code
_entity_poly.pdbx_strand_id
1 'polypeptide(L)'
;MNAGEHTTFMINFISDFINGEIDRYFFDLDYSAYVIEHFPYMELEDSRLADRFANTVDLAYERGTALGLSDEEFRIEISNAFDKWLGGKKPDRS
;
A
#
# COMPACT_ATOMS: atom_id res chain seq x y z
N MET A 1 2.57 -16.06 3.26
CA MET A 1 1.32 -15.81 2.51
C MET A 1 1.60 -16.25 1.08
N ASN A 2 0.73 -17.03 0.44
CA ASN A 2 0.84 -17.31 -0.99
C ASN A 2 -0.01 -16.25 -1.71
N ALA A 3 0.59 -15.09 -1.98
CA ALA A 3 -0.04 -14.04 -2.76
C ALA A 3 -0.11 -14.46 -4.25
N GLY A 4 -1.18 -14.08 -4.95
CA GLY A 4 -1.21 -14.21 -6.40
C GLY A 4 -0.30 -13.18 -7.08
N GLU A 5 -0.26 -13.20 -8.41
CA GLU A 5 0.62 -12.36 -9.21
C GLU A 5 0.36 -10.87 -9.00
N HIS A 6 -0.91 -10.45 -9.02
CA HIS A 6 -1.28 -9.04 -8.89
C HIS A 6 -1.07 -8.53 -7.46
N THR A 7 -1.38 -9.36 -6.47
CA THR A 7 -1.06 -9.06 -5.07
C THR A 7 0.45 -8.92 -4.87
N THR A 8 1.25 -9.82 -5.46
CA THR A 8 2.72 -9.77 -5.34
C THR A 8 3.29 -8.53 -6.01
N PHE A 9 2.76 -8.14 -7.17
CA PHE A 9 3.14 -6.90 -7.85
C PHE A 9 2.92 -5.68 -6.95
N MET A 10 1.71 -5.53 -6.38
CA MET A 10 1.39 -4.41 -5.50
C MET A 10 2.27 -4.41 -4.23
N ILE A 11 2.56 -5.59 -3.68
CA ILE A 11 3.49 -5.73 -2.55
C ILE A 11 4.86 -5.16 -2.89
N ASN A 12 5.43 -5.54 -4.04
CA ASN A 12 6.76 -5.08 -4.45
C ASN A 12 6.75 -3.58 -4.72
N PHE A 13 5.81 -3.08 -5.51
CA PHE A 13 5.69 -1.66 -5.83
C PHE A 13 5.63 -0.77 -4.57
N ILE A 14 4.84 -1.15 -3.57
CA ILE A 14 4.73 -0.40 -2.32
C ILE A 14 5.99 -0.57 -1.47
N SER A 15 6.61 -1.75 -1.47
CA SER A 15 7.89 -1.98 -0.77
C SER A 15 9.00 -1.11 -1.34
N ASP A 16 9.12 -1.01 -2.65
CA ASP A 16 10.11 -0.18 -3.35
C ASP A 16 9.93 1.30 -2.97
N PHE A 17 8.68 1.77 -2.89
CA PHE A 17 8.38 3.09 -2.37
C PHE A 17 8.81 3.24 -0.91
N ILE A 18 8.43 2.33 -0.01
CA ILE A 18 8.79 2.41 1.42
C ILE A 18 10.31 2.45 1.61
N ASN A 19 11.05 1.59 0.90
CA ASN A 19 12.49 1.44 0.99
C ASN A 19 13.28 2.59 0.34
N GLY A 20 12.62 3.44 -0.45
CA GLY A 20 13.25 4.62 -1.07
C GLY A 20 13.87 4.35 -2.42
N GLU A 21 13.49 3.24 -3.04
CA GLU A 21 13.83 2.92 -4.42
C GLU A 21 12.96 3.73 -5.39
N ILE A 22 11.74 4.08 -4.97
CA ILE A 22 10.83 4.99 -5.68
C ILE A 22 10.60 6.24 -4.82
N ASP A 23 10.72 7.42 -5.44
CA ASP A 23 10.38 8.69 -4.78
C ASP A 23 8.86 8.94 -4.75
N ARG A 24 8.44 9.96 -4.02
CA ARG A 24 7.01 10.24 -3.88
C ARG A 24 6.35 10.62 -5.20
N TYR A 25 7.07 11.34 -6.05
CA TYR A 25 6.55 11.82 -7.33
C TYR A 25 6.22 10.66 -8.27
N PHE A 26 7.14 9.71 -8.46
CA PHE A 26 6.89 8.53 -9.30
C PHE A 26 5.85 7.61 -8.67
N PHE A 27 5.87 7.44 -7.35
CA PHE A 27 4.85 6.66 -6.66
C PHE A 27 3.44 7.20 -6.93
N ASP A 28 3.23 8.52 -6.82
CA ASP A 28 1.93 9.13 -7.08
C ASP A 28 1.47 9.02 -8.53
N LEU A 29 2.38 9.16 -9.49
CA LEU A 29 2.06 9.05 -10.90
C LEU A 29 1.51 7.68 -11.27
N ASP A 30 2.10 6.62 -10.69
CA ASP A 30 1.78 5.26 -11.05
C ASP A 30 0.69 4.63 -10.14
N TYR A 31 0.53 5.11 -8.90
CA TYR A 31 -0.33 4.50 -7.90
C TYR A 31 -1.75 4.24 -8.41
N SER A 32 -2.45 5.28 -8.88
CA SER A 32 -3.85 5.14 -9.33
C SER A 32 -3.99 4.19 -10.52
N ALA A 33 -3.01 4.17 -11.43
CA ALA A 33 -3.03 3.27 -12.58
C ALA A 33 -2.88 1.82 -12.11
N TYR A 34 -1.94 1.53 -11.22
CA TYR A 34 -1.73 0.19 -10.69
C TYR A 34 -2.88 -0.28 -9.79
N VAL A 35 -3.51 0.59 -9.01
CA VAL A 35 -4.74 0.21 -8.27
C VAL A 35 -5.84 -0.18 -9.25
N ILE A 36 -6.10 0.60 -10.29
CA ILE A 36 -7.13 0.29 -11.30
C ILE A 36 -6.81 -1.04 -12.01
N GLU A 37 -5.56 -1.27 -12.35
CA GLU A 37 -5.12 -2.47 -13.08
C GLU A 37 -5.14 -3.72 -12.22
N HIS A 38 -4.60 -3.67 -10.99
CA HIS A 38 -4.33 -4.87 -10.19
C HIS A 38 -5.45 -5.20 -9.19
N PHE A 39 -6.18 -4.22 -8.67
CA PHE A 39 -7.16 -4.45 -7.60
C PHE A 39 -8.25 -5.48 -7.96
N PRO A 40 -8.88 -5.45 -9.15
CA PRO A 40 -9.89 -6.45 -9.51
C PRO A 40 -9.35 -7.88 -9.50
N TYR A 41 -8.08 -8.07 -9.86
CA TYR A 41 -7.44 -9.38 -9.84
C TYR A 41 -7.03 -9.80 -8.43
N MET A 42 -6.60 -8.85 -7.58
CA MET A 42 -6.36 -9.12 -6.16
C MET A 42 -7.65 -9.62 -5.48
N GLU A 43 -8.81 -9.09 -5.84
CA GLU A 43 -10.11 -9.58 -5.32
C GLU A 43 -10.39 -11.03 -5.72
N LEU A 44 -9.99 -11.43 -6.93
CA LEU A 44 -10.11 -12.81 -7.42
C LEU A 44 -9.10 -13.76 -6.76
N GLU A 45 -7.89 -13.26 -6.45
CA GLU A 45 -6.82 -14.02 -5.79
C GLU A 45 -7.13 -14.27 -4.30
N ASP A 46 -7.46 -13.22 -3.55
CA ASP A 46 -7.88 -13.26 -2.16
C ASP A 46 -8.70 -12.00 -1.81
N SER A 47 -10.02 -12.13 -1.88
CA SER A 47 -10.94 -11.02 -1.60
C SER A 47 -10.80 -10.40 -0.21
N ARG A 48 -10.38 -11.17 0.80
CA ARG A 48 -10.17 -10.64 2.16
C ARG A 48 -8.90 -9.79 2.23
N LEU A 49 -7.87 -10.19 1.49
CA LEU A 49 -6.64 -9.44 1.41
C LEU A 49 -6.82 -8.15 0.59
N ALA A 50 -7.58 -8.21 -0.51
CA ALA A 50 -7.93 -7.03 -1.31
C ALA A 50 -8.80 -6.04 -0.53
N ASP A 51 -9.82 -6.51 0.19
CA ASP A 51 -10.63 -5.65 1.08
C ASP A 51 -9.75 -4.98 2.14
N ARG A 52 -8.79 -5.72 2.72
CA ARG A 52 -7.86 -5.13 3.68
C ARG A 52 -6.93 -4.11 3.03
N PHE A 53 -6.45 -4.33 1.80
CA PHE A 53 -5.68 -3.34 1.05
C PHE A 53 -6.42 -2.01 0.96
N ALA A 54 -7.70 -2.05 0.52
CA ALA A 54 -8.55 -0.86 0.41
C ALA A 54 -8.71 -0.14 1.76
N ASN A 55 -8.95 -0.91 2.83
CA ASN A 55 -9.14 -0.35 4.18
C ASN A 55 -7.84 0.07 4.89
N THR A 56 -6.66 -0.11 4.26
CA THR A 56 -5.37 0.22 4.86
C THR A 56 -4.51 1.09 3.96
N VAL A 57 -3.87 0.52 2.94
CA VAL A 57 -2.92 1.23 2.07
C VAL A 57 -3.63 2.30 1.25
N ASP A 58 -4.74 1.95 0.60
CA ASP A 58 -5.48 2.89 -0.25
C ASP A 58 -6.04 4.05 0.57
N LEU A 59 -6.65 3.74 1.72
CA LEU A 59 -7.10 4.77 2.67
C LEU A 59 -5.95 5.65 3.20
N ALA A 60 -4.78 5.07 3.46
CA ALA A 60 -3.59 5.82 3.89
C ALA A 60 -3.06 6.74 2.78
N TYR A 61 -3.06 6.26 1.54
CA TYR A 61 -2.70 7.02 0.36
C TYR A 61 -3.61 8.25 0.19
N GLU A 62 -4.93 8.04 0.21
CA GLU A 62 -5.91 9.13 0.07
C GLU A 62 -5.77 10.16 1.19
N ARG A 63 -5.68 9.71 2.45
CA ARG A 63 -5.54 10.61 3.61
C ARG A 63 -4.23 11.37 3.59
N GLY A 64 -3.12 10.69 3.30
CA GLY A 64 -1.82 11.32 3.28
C GLY A 64 -1.72 12.40 2.20
N THR A 65 -2.35 12.15 1.05
CA THR A 65 -2.46 13.12 -0.05
C THR A 65 -3.37 14.28 0.33
N ALA A 66 -4.55 14.01 0.89
CA ALA A 66 -5.50 15.06 1.29
C ALA A 66 -4.98 15.97 2.41
N LEU A 67 -4.16 15.42 3.32
CA LEU A 67 -3.53 16.17 4.40
C LEU A 67 -2.25 16.92 3.96
N GLY A 68 -1.76 16.68 2.74
CA GLY A 68 -0.52 17.28 2.25
C GLY A 68 0.70 16.88 3.09
N LEU A 69 0.76 15.61 3.51
CA LEU A 69 1.89 15.11 4.29
C LEU A 69 3.20 15.28 3.53
N SER A 70 4.28 15.57 4.25
CA SER A 70 5.63 15.54 3.68
C SER A 70 5.99 14.13 3.20
N ASP A 71 6.98 14.03 2.30
CA ASP A 71 7.43 12.74 1.75
C ASP A 71 7.81 11.73 2.85
N GLU A 72 8.45 12.20 3.93
CA GLU A 72 8.83 11.37 5.07
C GLU A 72 7.61 10.90 5.87
N GLU A 73 6.71 11.82 6.24
CA GLU A 73 5.49 11.48 6.97
C GLU A 73 4.58 10.53 6.17
N PHE A 74 4.45 10.78 4.87
CA PHE A 74 3.66 9.95 3.98
C PHE A 74 4.23 8.54 3.87
N ARG A 75 5.55 8.42 3.68
CA ARG A 75 6.25 7.13 3.64
C ARG A 75 6.05 6.34 4.93
N ILE A 76 6.13 7.00 6.08
CA ILE A 76 5.84 6.38 7.38
C ILE A 76 4.39 5.89 7.45
N GLU A 77 3.43 6.69 7.00
CA GLU A 77 2.01 6.31 7.01
C GLU A 77 1.72 5.11 6.08
N ILE A 78 2.28 5.11 4.87
CA ILE A 78 2.18 3.99 3.93
C ILE A 78 2.86 2.74 4.50
N SER A 79 4.04 2.86 5.11
CA SER A 79 4.71 1.72 5.77
C SER A 79 3.86 1.12 6.89
N ASN A 80 3.27 1.95 7.74
CA ASN A 80 2.38 1.49 8.80
C ASN A 80 1.11 0.83 8.26
N ALA A 81 0.58 1.33 7.14
CA ALA A 81 -0.59 0.75 6.47
C ALA A 81 -0.25 -0.58 5.79
N PHE A 82 0.92 -0.67 5.17
CA PHE A 82 1.44 -1.87 4.53
C PHE A 82 1.62 -3.02 5.52
N ASP A 83 2.18 -2.74 6.71
CA ASP A 83 2.26 -3.74 7.78
C ASP A 83 0.88 -4.24 8.20
N LYS A 84 -0.10 -3.34 8.37
CA LYS A 84 -1.48 -3.72 8.71
C LYS A 84 -2.10 -4.57 7.61
N TRP A 85 -1.86 -4.23 6.35
CA TRP A 85 -2.34 -5.00 5.20
C TRP A 85 -1.83 -6.44 5.24
N LEU A 86 -0.52 -6.64 5.40
CA LEU A 86 0.08 -7.98 5.44
C LEU A 86 -0.17 -8.74 6.75
N GLY A 87 -0.87 -8.14 7.71
CA GLY A 87 -1.20 -8.76 9.00
C GLY A 87 -0.08 -8.66 10.04
N GLY A 88 0.84 -7.71 9.86
CA GLY A 88 1.79 -7.30 10.87
C GLY A 88 1.06 -6.90 12.16
N LYS A 89 1.46 -7.50 13.29
CA LYS A 89 1.01 -7.05 14.60
C LYS A 89 1.42 -5.59 14.78
N LYS A 90 0.49 -4.75 15.28
CA LYS A 90 0.86 -3.44 15.82
C LYS A 90 2.08 -3.61 16.73
N PRO A 91 3.10 -2.72 16.69
CA PRO A 91 4.02 -2.63 17.81
C PRO A 91 3.16 -2.29 19.05
N ASP A 92 3.25 -3.12 20.08
CA ASP A 92 2.69 -2.81 21.39
C ASP A 92 3.28 -1.46 21.81
N ARG A 93 2.44 -0.44 21.90
CA ARG A 93 2.82 0.82 22.53
C ARG A 93 2.77 0.58 24.04
N SER A 94 3.90 0.17 24.61
CA SER A 94 4.18 0.24 26.05
C SER A 94 4.82 1.57 26.42
#